data_AF-A0A918W4H1-F1
#
_entry.id   AF-A0A918W4H1-F1
#
_cell.length_a   1.000
_cell.length_b   1.000
_cell.length_c   1.000
_cell.angle_alpha   90.00
_cell.angle_beta   90.00
_cell.angle_gamma   90.00
#
_symmetry.space_group_name_H-M   'P 1'
#
loop_
_entity.id
_entity.type
_entity.pdbx_description
1 polymer ?
#
loop_
_entity_poly.entity_id
_entity_poly.type
_entity_poly.pdbx_seq_one_letter_code
_entity_poly.pdbx_strand_id
1 'polypeptide(L)'
;MNQLTPRLQQAQPYALGLFRIVVGLLFACHGAASLFGVLGGAMGGGTIPAGTWPGWYAAVIQLVCGALVLLGLGTRGAALLASGSMAYAYFWVHQSHALFPLQNGGETAALFSWTFALLIFTGPGALSLGTLFGPKAPAAASDTRTGRGPAGTESAPGGEKRGATMAA
;
A
#
# COMPACT_ATOMS: atom_id res chain seq x y z
N MET A 1 -9.35 -0.91 -28.65
CA MET A 1 -8.69 -0.47 -27.39
C MET A 1 -8.81 -1.60 -26.38
N ASN A 2 -7.74 -1.96 -25.66
CA ASN A 2 -7.73 -3.14 -24.80
C ASN A 2 -8.63 -2.98 -23.55
N GLN A 3 -9.65 -3.84 -23.43
CA GLN A 3 -10.56 -3.92 -22.28
C GLN A 3 -9.89 -4.43 -20.98
N LEU A 4 -8.60 -4.79 -21.04
CA LEU A 4 -7.83 -5.32 -19.92
C LEU A 4 -7.38 -4.22 -18.95
N THR A 5 -6.93 -3.06 -19.45
CA THR A 5 -6.37 -2.00 -18.60
C THR A 5 -7.36 -1.46 -17.56
N PRO A 6 -8.64 -1.15 -17.90
CA PRO A 6 -9.60 -0.67 -16.91
C PRO A 6 -9.90 -1.70 -15.82
N ARG A 7 -9.95 -2.99 -16.17
CA ARG A 7 -10.19 -4.08 -15.21
C ARG A 7 -9.02 -4.23 -14.22
N LEU A 8 -7.77 -4.10 -14.70
CA LEU A 8 -6.59 -4.13 -13.83
C LEU A 8 -6.55 -2.93 -12.88
N GLN A 9 -6.90 -1.74 -13.36
CA GLN A 9 -7.01 -0.53 -12.53
C GLN A 9 -8.09 -0.67 -11.44
N GLN A 10 -9.25 -1.24 -11.78
CA GLN A 10 -10.32 -1.53 -10.82
C GLN A 10 -9.93 -2.59 -9.77
N ALA A 11 -9.13 -3.59 -10.15
CA ALA A 11 -8.65 -4.65 -9.26
C ALA A 11 -7.44 -4.25 -8.40
N GLN A 12 -6.69 -3.21 -8.78
CA GLN A 12 -5.48 -2.73 -8.10
C GLN A 12 -5.57 -2.66 -6.56
N PRO A 13 -6.60 -2.07 -5.92
CA PRO A 13 -6.66 -1.99 -4.46
C PRO A 13 -6.77 -3.36 -3.79
N TYR A 14 -7.41 -4.35 -4.43
CA TYR A 14 -7.49 -5.72 -3.94
C TYR A 14 -6.16 -6.47 -4.14
N ALA A 15 -5.48 -6.27 -5.27
CA ALA A 15 -4.15 -6.82 -5.51
C ALA A 15 -3.13 -6.30 -4.50
N LEU A 16 -3.14 -4.99 -4.19
CA LEU A 16 -2.33 -4.40 -3.13
C LEU A 16 -2.68 -4.94 -1.74
N GLY A 17 -3.97 -5.13 -1.44
CA GLY A 17 -4.44 -5.73 -0.19
C GLY A 17 -3.94 -7.16 -0.01
N LEU A 18 -4.02 -7.99 -1.05
CA LEU A 18 -3.52 -9.38 -1.03
C LEU A 18 -1.99 -9.43 -0.92
N PHE A 19 -1.27 -8.61 -1.69
CA PHE A 19 0.18 -8.46 -1.59
C PHE A 19 0.61 -8.11 -0.16
N ARG A 20 -0.01 -7.09 0.44
CA ARG A 20 0.21 -6.68 1.83
C ARG A 20 -0.02 -7.83 2.82
N ILE A 21 -1.10 -8.60 2.66
CA ILE A 21 -1.41 -9.75 3.53
C ILE A 21 -0.31 -10.82 3.43
N VAL A 22 0.08 -11.22 2.22
CA VAL A 22 1.11 -12.24 1.99
C VAL A 22 2.47 -11.80 2.54
N VAL A 23 2.90 -10.58 2.23
CA VAL A 23 4.17 -10.02 2.73
C VAL A 23 4.18 -9.93 4.26
N GLY A 24 3.11 -9.39 4.85
CA GLY A 24 2.98 -9.29 6.31
C GLY A 24 2.99 -10.66 6.99
N LEU A 25 2.35 -11.66 6.39
CA LEU A 25 2.36 -13.05 6.88
C LEU A 25 3.75 -13.65 6.85
N LEU A 26 4.45 -13.58 5.71
CA LEU A 26 5.79 -14.15 5.59
C LEU A 26 6.77 -13.51 6.59
N PHE A 27 6.71 -12.19 6.75
CA PHE A 27 7.52 -11.46 7.72
C PHE A 27 7.17 -11.86 9.18
N ALA A 28 5.88 -11.98 9.50
CA ALA A 28 5.44 -12.46 10.81
C ALA A 28 5.89 -13.91 11.08
N CYS A 29 5.88 -14.77 10.07
CA CYS A 29 6.36 -16.16 10.16
C CYS A 29 7.87 -16.23 10.48
N HIS A 30 8.72 -15.38 9.87
CA HIS A 30 10.14 -15.32 10.22
C HIS A 30 10.36 -14.89 11.69
N GLY A 31 9.59 -13.92 12.16
CA GLY A 31 9.59 -13.50 13.56
C GLY A 31 9.13 -14.61 14.51
N ALA A 32 8.03 -15.29 14.17
CA ALA A 32 7.50 -16.42 14.95
C ALA A 32 8.47 -17.60 15.01
N ALA A 33 9.08 -17.98 13.89
CA ALA A 33 10.09 -19.03 13.84
C ALA A 33 11.29 -18.69 14.73
N SER A 34 11.74 -17.43 14.67
CA SER A 34 12.89 -16.96 15.44
C SER A 34 12.62 -16.82 16.94
N LEU A 35 11.40 -16.44 17.35
CA LEU A 35 11.04 -16.24 18.77
C LEU A 35 10.51 -17.50 19.46
N PHE A 36 9.83 -18.39 18.73
CA PHE A 36 9.10 -19.53 19.32
C PHE A 36 9.56 -20.91 18.80
N GLY A 37 10.49 -20.97 17.84
CA GLY A 37 11.02 -22.23 17.30
C GLY A 37 10.03 -22.99 16.39
N VAL A 38 8.91 -22.37 16.05
CA VAL A 38 7.89 -22.91 15.14
C VAL A 38 8.32 -22.80 13.68
N LEU A 39 7.60 -23.43 12.75
CA LEU A 39 7.80 -23.28 11.29
C LEU A 39 9.23 -23.62 10.80
N GLY A 40 9.99 -24.44 11.54
CA GLY A 40 11.38 -24.78 11.27
C GLY A 40 12.42 -24.05 12.13
N GLY A 41 12.00 -23.07 12.94
CA GLY A 41 12.85 -22.36 13.89
C GLY A 41 13.86 -21.39 13.27
N ALA A 42 14.68 -20.78 14.12
CA ALA A 42 15.81 -19.95 13.68
C ALA A 42 16.88 -20.81 13.01
N MET A 43 17.38 -20.41 11.83
CA MET A 43 18.51 -21.08 11.15
C MET A 43 18.40 -22.62 11.00
N GLY A 44 17.17 -23.15 10.94
CA GLY A 44 16.91 -24.60 10.85
C GLY A 44 16.61 -25.31 12.18
N GLY A 45 16.55 -24.60 13.31
CA GLY A 45 16.00 -25.14 14.55
C GLY A 45 16.12 -24.24 15.77
N GLY A 46 15.13 -24.30 16.67
CA GLY A 46 15.15 -23.61 17.96
C GLY A 46 14.86 -22.10 17.88
N THR A 47 15.18 -21.38 18.96
CA THR A 47 14.86 -19.95 19.17
C THR A 47 16.12 -19.09 19.26
N ILE A 48 15.99 -17.81 18.92
CA ILE A 48 17.01 -16.81 19.25
C ILE A 48 16.83 -16.42 20.73
N PRO A 49 17.88 -16.50 21.58
CA PRO A 49 17.78 -16.11 22.99
C PRO A 49 17.35 -14.65 23.17
N ALA A 50 16.59 -14.39 24.24
CA ALA A 50 16.05 -13.07 24.54
C ALA A 50 17.16 -12.01 24.67
N GLY A 51 16.97 -10.85 24.05
CA GLY A 51 17.92 -9.74 24.08
C GLY A 51 19.14 -9.88 23.15
N THR A 52 19.31 -10.98 22.41
CA THR A 52 20.43 -11.16 21.48
C THR A 52 20.44 -10.10 20.38
N TRP A 53 21.48 -9.26 20.33
CA TRP A 53 21.64 -8.26 19.27
C TRP A 53 22.30 -8.85 18.01
N PRO A 54 21.84 -8.50 16.79
CA PRO A 54 20.59 -7.81 16.46
C PRO A 54 19.38 -8.77 16.36
N GLY A 55 19.61 -10.09 16.32
CA GLY A 55 18.65 -11.10 15.86
C GLY A 55 17.33 -11.14 16.62
N TRP A 56 17.34 -11.02 17.95
CA TRP A 56 16.11 -11.09 18.75
C TRP A 56 15.22 -9.86 18.52
N TYR A 57 15.81 -8.67 18.48
CA TYR A 57 15.08 -7.43 18.18
C TYR A 57 14.52 -7.44 16.75
N ALA A 58 15.30 -7.94 15.79
CA ALA A 58 14.82 -8.15 14.42
C ALA A 58 13.63 -9.12 14.39
N ALA A 59 13.65 -10.19 15.19
CA ALA A 59 12.56 -11.17 15.27
C ALA A 59 11.27 -10.58 15.89
N VAL A 60 11.40 -9.74 16.93
CA VAL A 60 10.27 -8.97 17.51
C VAL A 60 9.68 -8.01 16.49
N ILE A 61 10.51 -7.24 15.77
CA ILE A 61 10.06 -6.33 14.71
C ILE A 61 9.34 -7.11 13.60
N GLN A 62 9.91 -8.25 13.17
CA GLN A 62 9.33 -9.14 12.16
C GLN A 62 7.92 -9.61 12.55
N LEU A 63 7.75 -10.13 13.77
CA LEU A 63 6.46 -10.60 14.26
C LEU A 63 5.44 -9.46 14.37
N VAL A 64 5.80 -8.36 15.07
CA VAL A 64 4.86 -7.28 15.38
C VAL A 64 4.52 -6.45 14.15
N CYS A 65 5.52 -6.01 13.37
CA CYS A 65 5.26 -5.21 12.17
C CYS A 65 4.66 -6.08 11.05
N GLY A 66 5.05 -7.34 10.93
CA GLY A 66 4.42 -8.30 10.02
C GLY A 66 2.93 -8.47 10.30
N ALA A 67 2.55 -8.69 11.56
CA ALA A 67 1.15 -8.79 11.97
C ALA A 67 0.36 -7.49 11.74
N LEU A 68 0.91 -6.32 12.09
CA LEU A 68 0.28 -5.02 11.84
C LEU A 68 0.07 -4.76 10.34
N VAL A 69 1.06 -5.06 9.51
CA VAL A 69 0.95 -4.96 8.05
C VAL A 69 -0.07 -5.95 7.50
N LEU A 70 -0.07 -7.21 7.95
CA LEU A 70 -1.03 -8.26 7.57
C LEU A 70 -2.48 -7.87 7.88
N LEU A 71 -2.73 -7.31 9.05
CA LEU A 71 -4.07 -6.85 9.47
C LEU A 71 -4.46 -5.50 8.82
N GLY A 72 -3.49 -4.80 8.22
CA GLY A 72 -3.71 -3.47 7.64
C GLY A 72 -3.90 -2.39 8.70
N LEU A 73 -3.33 -2.58 9.90
CA LEU A 73 -3.40 -1.66 11.04
C LEU A 73 -2.12 -0.82 11.08
N GLY A 74 -2.26 0.52 11.04
CA GLY A 74 -1.10 1.42 11.09
C GLY A 74 -0.07 1.20 9.96
N THR A 75 -0.49 0.63 8.82
CA THR A 75 0.40 0.00 7.82
C THR A 75 1.61 0.85 7.42
N ARG A 76 1.47 2.16 7.24
CA ARG A 76 2.60 3.04 6.87
C ARG A 76 3.69 3.10 7.95
N GLY A 77 3.31 3.16 9.23
CA GLY A 77 4.26 3.18 10.34
C GLY A 77 4.92 1.82 10.56
N ALA A 78 4.12 0.74 10.55
CA ALA A 78 4.64 -0.63 10.65
C ALA A 78 5.57 -0.98 9.47
N ALA A 79 5.23 -0.56 8.25
CA ALA A 79 6.08 -0.74 7.07
C ALA A 79 7.37 0.10 7.13
N LEU A 80 7.33 1.33 7.66
CA LEU A 80 8.55 2.13 7.86
C LEU A 80 9.53 1.43 8.82
N LEU A 81 9.05 0.91 9.95
CA LEU A 81 9.87 0.16 10.91
C LEU A 81 10.40 -1.15 10.32
N ALA A 82 9.54 -1.92 9.65
CA ALA A 82 9.94 -3.15 8.98
C ALA A 82 11.00 -2.90 7.90
N SER A 83 10.79 -1.90 7.03
CA SER A 83 11.72 -1.47 6.00
C SER A 83 13.08 -1.07 6.60
N GLY A 84 13.08 -0.19 7.61
CA GLY A 84 14.30 0.24 8.29
C GLY A 84 15.08 -0.91 8.95
N SER A 85 14.38 -1.87 9.58
CA SER A 85 15.02 -3.04 10.19
C SER A 85 15.72 -3.94 9.16
N MET A 86 15.13 -4.08 7.96
CA MET A 86 15.67 -4.90 6.88
C MET A 86 16.76 -4.16 6.09
N ALA A 87 16.67 -2.84 5.97
CA ALA A 87 17.77 -2.01 5.48
C ALA A 87 19.00 -2.13 6.40
N TYR A 88 18.82 -2.04 7.73
CA TYR A 88 19.90 -2.29 8.70
C TYR A 88 20.47 -3.71 8.55
N ALA A 89 19.62 -4.74 8.46
CA ALA A 89 20.09 -6.10 8.24
C ALA A 89 20.95 -6.21 6.97
N TYR A 90 20.51 -5.63 5.85
CA TYR A 90 21.29 -5.66 4.61
C TYR A 90 22.63 -4.91 4.72
N PHE A 91 22.61 -3.64 5.14
CA PHE A 91 23.82 -2.79 5.15
C PHE A 91 24.80 -3.12 6.27
N TRP A 92 24.33 -3.61 7.43
CA TRP A 92 25.18 -3.83 8.61
C TRP A 92 25.51 -5.31 8.87
N VAL A 93 24.69 -6.25 8.40
CA VAL A 93 24.92 -7.71 8.60
C VAL A 93 25.34 -8.39 7.30
N HIS A 94 24.70 -8.09 6.17
CA HIS A 94 25.01 -8.78 4.92
C HIS A 94 26.14 -8.13 4.11
N GLN A 95 26.19 -6.80 4.00
CA GLN A 95 27.22 -6.13 3.18
C GLN A 95 28.66 -6.29 3.68
N SER A 96 28.88 -6.71 4.93
CA SER A 96 30.20 -7.11 5.44
C SER A 96 30.75 -8.39 4.79
N HIS A 97 29.90 -9.19 4.12
CA HIS A 97 30.32 -10.43 3.46
C HIS A 97 30.59 -10.25 1.95
N ALA A 98 29.77 -9.48 1.25
CA ALA A 98 29.98 -9.04 -0.13
C ALA A 98 29.05 -7.87 -0.47
N LEU A 99 29.32 -7.13 -1.55
CA LEU A 99 28.46 -6.02 -1.97
C LEU A 99 27.09 -6.47 -2.48
N PHE A 100 27.03 -7.47 -3.37
CA PHE A 100 25.77 -7.87 -4.02
C PHE A 100 24.92 -8.82 -3.15
N PRO A 101 23.59 -8.64 -3.08
CA PRO A 101 22.70 -9.50 -2.27
C PRO A 101 22.84 -11.00 -2.58
N LEU A 102 23.02 -11.32 -3.87
CA LEU A 102 23.20 -12.67 -4.41
C LEU A 102 24.48 -13.36 -3.88
N GLN A 103 25.47 -12.59 -3.43
CA GLN A 103 26.77 -13.08 -2.95
C GLN A 103 26.86 -13.13 -1.42
N ASN A 104 25.96 -12.44 -0.70
CA ASN A 104 26.02 -12.28 0.77
C ASN A 104 24.80 -12.84 1.51
N GLY A 105 23.86 -13.49 0.81
CA GLY A 105 22.62 -14.03 1.39
C GLY A 105 21.59 -12.97 1.80
N GLY A 106 21.85 -11.69 1.51
CA GLY A 106 21.03 -10.55 1.91
C GLY A 106 19.88 -10.23 0.96
N GLU A 107 19.60 -11.08 -0.02
CA GLU A 107 18.51 -10.90 -0.99
C GLU A 107 17.16 -10.75 -0.29
N THR A 108 16.84 -11.61 0.67
CA THR A 108 15.59 -11.54 1.45
C THR A 108 15.48 -10.23 2.25
N ALA A 109 16.58 -9.75 2.84
CA ALA A 109 16.61 -8.47 3.54
C ALA A 109 16.39 -7.29 2.58
N ALA A 110 17.06 -7.27 1.42
CA ALA A 110 16.86 -6.26 0.39
C ALA A 110 15.40 -6.26 -0.14
N LEU A 111 14.85 -7.43 -0.44
CA LEU A 111 13.48 -7.59 -0.95
C LEU A 111 12.43 -7.14 0.07
N PHE A 112 12.51 -7.53 1.34
CA PHE A 112 11.59 -7.04 2.37
C PHE A 112 11.77 -5.53 2.59
N SER A 113 13.00 -5.02 2.63
CA SER A 113 13.28 -3.59 2.78
C SER A 113 12.54 -2.73 1.75
N TRP A 114 12.72 -3.05 0.46
CA TRP A 114 12.06 -2.34 -0.65
C TRP A 114 10.55 -2.60 -0.73
N THR A 115 10.11 -3.82 -0.42
CA THR A 115 8.69 -4.19 -0.37
C THR A 115 7.93 -3.36 0.67
N PHE A 116 8.47 -3.25 1.89
CA PHE A 116 7.86 -2.42 2.92
C PHE A 116 7.98 -0.94 2.59
N ALA A 117 9.09 -0.48 2.00
CA ALA A 117 9.20 0.89 1.52
C ALA A 117 8.07 1.26 0.53
N LEU A 118 7.75 0.37 -0.42
CA LEU A 118 6.63 0.56 -1.35
C LEU A 118 5.27 0.65 -0.64
N LEU A 119 5.05 -0.12 0.43
CA LEU A 119 3.83 -0.08 1.25
C LEU A 119 3.66 1.22 2.05
N ILE A 120 4.73 1.97 2.33
CA ILE A 120 4.64 3.33 2.90
C ILE A 120 3.92 4.27 1.93
N PHE A 121 4.24 4.21 0.65
CA PHE A 121 3.70 5.10 -0.38
C PHE A 121 2.32 4.66 -0.88
N THR A 122 2.17 3.37 -1.21
CA THR A 122 0.92 2.77 -1.71
C THR A 122 -0.15 2.64 -0.62
N GLY A 123 0.25 2.54 0.65
CA GLY A 123 -0.65 2.44 1.79
C GLY A 123 -1.31 1.06 1.96
N PRO A 124 -2.42 0.97 2.72
CA PRO A 124 -2.98 -0.31 3.13
C PRO A 124 -3.75 -1.09 2.04
N GLY A 125 -4.09 -0.47 0.91
CA GLY A 125 -4.96 -1.09 -0.09
C GLY A 125 -6.36 -1.42 0.45
N ALA A 126 -7.05 -2.35 -0.21
CA ALA A 126 -8.29 -2.93 0.31
C ALA A 126 -8.03 -3.96 1.43
N LEU A 127 -9.11 -4.46 2.04
CA LEU A 127 -9.07 -5.51 3.07
C LEU A 127 -8.24 -5.14 4.32
N SER A 128 -8.15 -3.84 4.64
CA SER A 128 -7.49 -3.34 5.86
C SER A 128 -8.51 -3.18 6.98
N LEU A 129 -8.24 -3.77 8.14
CA LEU A 129 -9.09 -3.61 9.32
C LEU A 129 -9.12 -2.15 9.81
N GLY A 130 -8.07 -1.36 9.56
CA GLY A 130 -8.06 0.07 9.87
C GLY A 130 -9.14 0.86 9.14
N THR A 131 -9.58 0.41 7.95
CA THR A 131 -10.68 1.05 7.21
C THR A 131 -12.08 0.71 7.73
N LEU A 132 -12.22 -0.36 8.53
CA LEU A 132 -13.49 -0.71 9.19
C LEU A 132 -13.77 0.17 10.42
N PHE A 133 -12.73 0.77 11.00
CA PHE A 133 -12.80 1.66 12.17
C PHE A 133 -12.53 3.14 11.82
N GLY A 134 -12.23 3.45 10.56
CA GLY A 134 -12.05 4.83 10.09
C GLY A 134 -13.37 5.53 9.78
N PRO A 135 -13.46 6.87 9.87
CA PRO A 135 -14.65 7.60 9.47
C PRO A 135 -15.03 7.26 8.02
N LYS A 136 -16.26 6.79 7.82
CA LYS A 136 -16.82 6.56 6.48
C LYS A 136 -16.74 7.86 5.69
N ALA A 137 -15.89 7.91 4.67
CA ALA A 137 -15.82 9.06 3.76
C ALA A 137 -17.25 9.34 3.24
N PRO A 138 -17.71 10.61 3.25
CA PRO A 138 -19.06 10.93 2.83
C PRO A 138 -19.27 10.43 1.42
N ALA A 139 -20.37 9.69 1.20
CA ALA A 139 -20.71 9.19 -0.12
C ALA A 139 -20.76 10.37 -1.09
N ALA A 140 -19.92 10.34 -2.12
CA ALA A 140 -19.89 11.37 -3.14
C ALA A 140 -21.31 11.58 -3.65
N ALA A 141 -21.79 12.81 -3.59
CA ALA A 141 -23.18 13.13 -3.88
C ALA A 141 -23.57 12.55 -5.24
N SER A 142 -24.69 11.82 -5.27
CA SER A 142 -25.32 11.38 -6.50
C SER A 142 -25.83 12.60 -7.25
N ASP A 143 -24.99 13.18 -8.10
CA ASP A 143 -25.34 14.32 -8.92
C ASP A 143 -26.47 13.92 -9.88
N THR A 144 -27.67 14.33 -9.52
CA THR A 144 -28.92 13.99 -10.19
C THR A 144 -29.03 14.85 -11.44
N ARG A 145 -28.24 14.53 -12.47
CA ARG A 145 -28.35 15.16 -13.79
C ARG A 145 -29.19 14.33 -14.77
N THR A 146 -30.36 13.89 -14.30
CA THR A 146 -31.42 13.37 -15.16
C THR A 146 -32.23 14.52 -15.77
N GLY A 147 -32.02 14.77 -17.07
CA GLY A 147 -33.06 15.26 -17.97
C GLY A 147 -33.33 16.77 -18.03
N ARG A 148 -32.67 17.46 -18.97
CA ARG A 148 -33.35 18.38 -19.90
C ARG A 148 -32.54 18.52 -21.20
N GLY A 149 -32.92 17.74 -22.21
CA GLY A 149 -32.61 18.05 -23.62
C GLY A 149 -33.51 19.18 -24.14
N PRO A 150 -33.18 19.81 -25.28
CA PRO A 150 -33.86 21.01 -25.74
C PRO A 150 -35.19 20.69 -26.42
N ALA A 151 -36.25 21.41 -26.04
CA ALA A 151 -37.48 21.51 -26.82
C ALA A 151 -37.46 22.84 -27.57
N GLY A 152 -37.47 22.79 -28.91
CA GLY A 152 -37.54 23.99 -29.75
C GLY A 152 -38.96 24.51 -29.92
N THR A 153 -39.10 25.80 -30.24
CA THR A 153 -40.35 26.41 -30.73
C THR A 153 -40.07 27.50 -31.76
N GLU A 154 -40.99 27.62 -32.71
CA GLU A 154 -40.91 28.38 -33.96
C GLU A 154 -42.31 28.98 -34.23
N SER A 155 -42.50 30.19 -34.81
CA SER A 155 -41.60 31.09 -35.53
C SER A 155 -41.77 32.58 -35.14
N ALA A 156 -41.07 33.43 -35.90
CA ALA A 156 -41.36 34.81 -36.36
C ALA A 156 -42.84 35.33 -36.31
N PRO A 157 -43.14 36.63 -36.59
CA PRO A 157 -42.30 37.61 -37.33
C PRO A 157 -42.33 39.11 -36.93
N GLY A 158 -41.40 39.87 -37.55
CA GLY A 158 -41.66 41.22 -38.10
C GLY A 158 -41.55 42.45 -37.18
N GLY A 159 -40.69 43.41 -37.56
CA GLY A 159 -40.60 44.69 -36.82
C GLY A 159 -39.44 45.63 -37.19
N GLU A 160 -39.29 46.01 -38.46
CA GLU A 160 -38.33 47.04 -38.87
C GLU A 160 -38.78 48.45 -38.41
N LYS A 161 -37.98 49.18 -37.61
CA LYS A 161 -37.85 50.66 -37.68
C LYS A 161 -36.46 51.18 -37.26
N ARG A 162 -35.76 51.71 -38.28
CA ARG A 162 -34.75 52.80 -38.31
C ARG A 162 -34.48 53.60 -37.03
N GLY A 163 -33.21 54.01 -36.85
CA GLY A 163 -32.91 55.43 -36.56
C GLY A 163 -31.66 55.78 -35.73
N ALA A 164 -30.96 56.83 -36.18
CA ALA A 164 -30.13 57.77 -35.41
C ALA A 164 -28.76 57.33 -34.84
N THR A 165 -27.76 57.52 -35.70
CA THR A 165 -26.38 57.96 -35.42
C THR A 165 -26.26 59.14 -34.42
N MET A 166 -25.12 59.20 -33.72
CA MET A 166 -24.28 60.40 -33.45
C MET A 166 -24.19 60.98 -32.01
N ALA A 167 -23.00 61.54 -31.72
CA ALA A 167 -22.52 62.28 -30.55
C ALA A 167 -22.10 61.42 -29.32
N ALA A 168 -20.92 61.62 -28.72
CA ALA A 168 -19.82 62.57 -28.99
C ALA A 168 -18.44 61.94 -28.70
#